data_AF-A0A971WI95-F1
#
_entry.id   AF-A0A971WI95-F1
#
_cell.length_a   1.000
_cell.length_b   1.000
_cell.length_c   1.000
_cell.angle_alpha   90.00
_cell.angle_beta   90.00
_cell.angle_gamma   90.00
#
_symmetry.space_group_name_H-M   'P 1'
#
loop_
_entity.id
_entity.type
_entity.pdbx_description
1 polymer ?
#
loop_
_entity_poly.entity_id
_entity_poly.type
_entity_poly.pdbx_seq_one_letter_code
_entity_poly.pdbx_strand_id
1 'polypeptide(L)'
;MSKSSGRTEKGRVYVKQGKGDKDQVVWLNEEVLEVLREWKEMKPESEYLFITLQDNPINPRYVREMVKRKGKQAGINKDLHPHMLRRSFATGLYREGKNLRLVQKALGHSSIQVTEIYTAYSR
;
A
#
# COMPACT_ATOMS: atom_id res chain seq x y z
N MET A 1 11.92 -9.67 -13.59
CA MET A 1 10.89 -10.61 -13.09
C MET A 1 11.11 -10.75 -11.61
N SER A 2 10.30 -10.07 -10.79
CA SER A 2 10.54 -9.88 -9.35
C SER A 2 9.59 -10.73 -8.50
N LYS A 3 10.18 -11.39 -7.49
CA LYS A 3 9.56 -12.37 -6.59
C LYS A 3 9.02 -11.65 -5.35
N SER A 4 7.70 -11.50 -5.21
CA SER A 4 7.09 -10.88 -4.01
C SER A 4 6.45 -11.92 -3.11
N SER A 5 7.27 -12.63 -2.35
CA SER A 5 6.84 -13.44 -1.20
C SER A 5 6.71 -12.52 0.03
N GLY A 6 5.47 -12.16 0.38
CA GLY A 6 5.16 -11.38 1.59
C GLY A 6 4.90 -12.29 2.79
N ARG A 7 5.68 -12.13 3.87
CA ARG A 7 5.49 -12.84 5.14
C ARG A 7 4.78 -11.89 6.13
N THR A 8 3.74 -12.36 6.83
CA THR A 8 3.00 -11.62 7.86
C THR A 8 3.43 -12.12 9.24
N GLU A 9 4.37 -11.44 9.89
CA GLU A 9 4.78 -11.75 11.27
C GLU A 9 4.87 -10.45 12.09
N LYS A 10 3.99 -10.30 13.09
CA LYS A 10 3.93 -9.19 14.07
C LYS A 10 3.68 -7.79 13.46
N GLY A 11 2.43 -7.46 13.13
CA GLY A 11 2.05 -6.06 12.83
C GLY A 11 2.53 -5.50 11.49
N ARG A 12 3.16 -6.33 10.63
CA ARG A 12 3.91 -5.85 9.48
C ARG A 12 3.85 -6.79 8.28
N VAL A 13 3.96 -6.19 7.10
CA VAL A 13 4.13 -6.90 5.82
C VAL A 13 5.48 -6.53 5.23
N TYR A 14 6.20 -7.55 4.79
CA TYR A 14 7.42 -7.40 4.00
C TYR A 14 7.06 -7.28 2.52
N VAL A 15 7.45 -6.17 1.91
CA VAL A 15 7.36 -5.99 0.46
C VAL A 15 8.77 -6.15 -0.10
N LYS A 16 9.02 -7.31 -0.70
CA LYS A 16 10.28 -7.63 -1.36
C LYS A 16 10.41 -6.88 -2.69
N GLN A 17 11.62 -6.39 -2.98
CA GLN A 17 11.95 -5.74 -4.25
C GLN A 17 11.05 -4.53 -4.60
N GLY A 18 10.96 -3.57 -3.68
CA GLY A 18 10.38 -2.25 -3.96
C GLY A 18 11.19 -1.47 -5.00
N LYS A 19 10.81 -0.22 -5.28
CA LYS A 19 11.53 0.66 -6.22
C LYS A 19 13.02 0.74 -5.84
N GLY A 20 13.89 0.21 -6.70
CA GLY A 20 15.35 0.18 -6.51
C GLY A 20 15.89 -1.03 -5.74
N ASP A 21 15.19 -2.18 -5.78
CA ASP A 21 15.59 -3.44 -5.15
C ASP A 21 15.77 -3.37 -3.62
N LYS A 22 15.10 -2.41 -2.98
CA LYS A 22 15.08 -2.30 -1.52
C LYS A 22 13.84 -2.95 -0.96
N ASP A 23 14.06 -3.87 -0.03
CA ASP A 23 13.01 -4.43 0.81
C ASP A 23 12.47 -3.33 1.72
N GLN A 24 11.14 -3.26 1.83
CA GLN A 24 10.47 -2.33 2.72
C GLN A 24 9.54 -3.08 3.66
N VAL A 25 9.46 -2.60 4.89
CA VAL A 25 8.52 -3.09 5.90
C VAL A 25 7.42 -2.05 6.03
N VAL A 26 6.18 -2.48 5.82
CA VAL A 26 5.00 -1.65 6.03
C VAL A 26 4.28 -2.13 7.27
N TRP A 27 4.05 -1.23 8.21
CA TRP A 27 3.25 -1.49 9.40
C TRP A 27 1.78 -1.38 9.05
N LEU A 28 1.00 -2.37 9.47
CA LEU A 28 -0.44 -2.45 9.25
C LEU A 28 -1.13 -2.54 10.61
N ASN A 29 -2.32 -1.95 10.72
CA ASN A 29 -3.16 -2.15 11.89
C ASN A 29 -3.72 -3.59 11.90
N GLU A 30 -4.21 -4.02 13.05
CA GLU A 30 -4.68 -5.39 13.22
C GLU A 30 -5.86 -5.72 12.29
N GLU A 31 -6.78 -4.79 12.09
CA GLU A 31 -7.92 -4.95 11.16
C GLU A 31 -7.47 -5.32 9.75
N VAL A 32 -6.45 -4.65 9.19
CA VAL A 32 -5.93 -5.01 7.86
C VAL A 32 -5.23 -6.36 7.89
N LEU A 33 -4.54 -6.70 8.98
CA LEU A 33 -3.89 -7.99 9.13
C LEU A 33 -4.89 -9.14 9.19
N GLU A 34 -6.01 -8.96 9.87
CA GLU A 34 -7.13 -9.92 9.91
C GLU A 34 -7.66 -10.17 8.51
N VAL A 35 -8.00 -9.12 7.75
CA VAL A 35 -8.45 -9.25 6.36
C VAL A 35 -7.41 -9.97 5.48
N LEU A 36 -6.12 -9.71 5.69
CA LEU A 36 -5.05 -10.40 4.96
C LEU A 36 -4.89 -11.87 5.35
N ARG A 37 -5.17 -12.23 6.62
CA ARG A 37 -5.15 -13.62 7.09
C ARG A 37 -6.32 -14.39 6.49
N GLU A 38 -7.53 -13.84 6.56
CA GLU A 38 -8.73 -14.42 5.93
C GLU A 38 -8.51 -14.63 4.43
N TRP A 39 -7.98 -13.63 3.73
CA TRP A 39 -7.63 -13.75 2.32
C TRP A 39 -6.62 -14.88 2.06
N LYS A 40 -5.62 -15.04 2.93
CA LYS A 40 -4.59 -16.08 2.78
C LYS A 40 -5.17 -17.48 2.95
N GLU A 41 -6.18 -17.64 3.80
CA GLU A 41 -6.89 -18.92 4.00
C GLU A 41 -7.79 -19.29 2.81
N MET A 42 -8.37 -18.28 2.15
CA MET A 42 -9.28 -18.50 1.01
C MET A 42 -8.56 -18.66 -0.34
N LYS A 43 -7.41 -18.01 -0.53
CA LYS A 43 -6.71 -18.03 -1.82
C LYS A 43 -6.02 -19.39 -2.08
N PRO A 44 -5.86 -19.79 -3.35
CA PRO A 44 -4.95 -20.88 -3.73
C PRO A 44 -3.51 -20.70 -3.22
N GLU A 45 -2.81 -21.81 -3.03
CA GLU A 45 -1.38 -21.80 -2.68
C GLU A 45 -0.58 -21.16 -3.82
N SER A 46 0.20 -20.13 -3.50
CA SER A 46 0.92 -19.34 -4.50
C SER A 46 2.04 -18.53 -3.84
N GLU A 47 3.11 -18.29 -4.59
CA GLU A 47 4.23 -17.42 -4.19
C GLU A 47 3.78 -15.97 -3.96
N TYR A 48 2.75 -15.51 -4.67
CA TYR A 48 2.24 -14.14 -4.60
C TYR A 48 1.08 -14.02 -3.63
N LEU A 49 1.07 -12.92 -2.85
CA LEU A 49 -0.04 -12.63 -1.94
C LEU A 49 -1.34 -12.32 -2.68
N PHE A 50 -1.25 -11.61 -3.81
CA PHE A 50 -2.40 -11.23 -4.63
C PHE A 50 -2.29 -11.85 -6.02
N ILE A 51 -3.28 -12.66 -6.38
CA ILE A 51 -3.34 -13.42 -7.62
C ILE A 51 -4.66 -13.21 -8.37
N THR A 52 -4.66 -13.51 -9.67
CA THR A 52 -5.89 -13.61 -10.48
C THR A 52 -6.57 -14.95 -10.22
N LEU A 53 -7.75 -15.15 -10.80
CA LEU A 53 -8.48 -16.44 -10.76
C LEU A 53 -7.74 -17.59 -11.48
N GLN A 54 -6.67 -17.27 -12.21
CA GLN A 54 -5.80 -18.21 -12.90
C GLN A 54 -4.44 -18.31 -12.22
N ASP A 55 -4.36 -17.98 -10.93
CA ASP A 55 -3.17 -18.07 -10.08
C ASP A 55 -1.95 -17.24 -10.50
N ASN A 56 -2.14 -16.30 -11.43
CA ASN A 56 -1.10 -15.38 -11.89
C ASN A 56 -1.01 -14.16 -10.97
N PRO A 57 0.17 -13.52 -10.81
CA PRO A 57 0.28 -12.27 -10.05
C PRO A 57 -0.61 -11.17 -10.65
N ILE A 58 -1.27 -10.39 -9.79
CA ILE A 58 -2.12 -9.28 -10.25
C ILE A 58 -1.30 -8.23 -10.99
N ASN A 59 -1.79 -7.81 -12.16
CA ASN A 59 -1.21 -6.73 -12.93
C ASN A 59 -1.43 -5.36 -12.22
N PRO A 60 -0.40 -4.52 -12.04
CA PRO A 60 -0.55 -3.18 -11.47
C PRO A 60 -1.58 -2.28 -12.18
N ARG A 61 -1.74 -2.44 -13.50
CA ARG A 61 -2.78 -1.75 -14.27
C ARG A 61 -4.18 -2.16 -13.82
N TYR A 62 -4.39 -3.45 -13.53
CA TYR A 62 -5.66 -3.93 -12.98
C TYR A 62 -5.98 -3.26 -11.65
N VAL A 63 -5.00 -3.15 -10.74
CA VAL A 63 -5.20 -2.47 -9.44
C VAL A 63 -5.59 -1.00 -9.65
N ARG A 64 -4.94 -0.30 -10.60
CA ARG A 64 -5.29 1.09 -10.93
C ARG A 64 -6.74 1.22 -11.39
N GLU A 65 -7.17 0.41 -12.35
CA GLU A 65 -8.54 0.45 -12.87
C GLU A 65 -9.57 0.00 -11.82
N MET A 66 -9.22 -0.99 -10.99
CA MET A 66 -10.05 -1.42 -9.87
C MET A 66 -10.30 -0.28 -8.87
N VAL A 67 -9.24 0.44 -8.46
CA VAL A 67 -9.36 1.59 -7.56
C VAL A 67 -10.23 2.69 -8.19
N LYS A 68 -10.02 2.98 -9.47
CA LYS A 68 -10.84 3.97 -10.20
C LYS A 68 -12.31 3.58 -10.23
N ARG A 69 -12.62 2.32 -10.54
CA ARG A 69 -13.98 1.79 -10.56
C ARG A 69 -14.63 1.84 -9.18
N LYS A 70 -13.90 1.46 -8.12
CA LYS A 70 -14.39 1.54 -6.74
C LYS A 70 -14.63 2.97 -6.28
N GLY A 71 -13.78 3.92 -6.69
CA GLY A 71 -13.99 5.35 -6.44
C GLY A 71 -15.28 5.87 -7.07
N LYS A 72 -15.56 5.50 -8.33
CA LYS A 72 -16.82 5.85 -8.99
C LYS A 72 -18.04 5.26 -8.26
N GLN A 73 -17.97 3.99 -7.85
CA GLN A 73 -19.05 3.33 -7.09
C GLN A 73 -19.32 4.02 -5.75
N ALA A 74 -18.27 4.56 -5.10
CA ALA A 74 -18.37 5.31 -3.86
C ALA A 74 -18.78 6.79 -4.04
N GLY A 75 -19.13 7.23 -5.26
CA GLY A 75 -19.51 8.62 -5.54
C GLY A 75 -18.34 9.62 -5.49
N ILE A 76 -17.09 9.15 -5.57
CA ILE A 76 -15.90 10.01 -5.54
C ILE A 76 -15.68 10.60 -6.93
N ASN A 77 -16.00 11.88 -7.10
CA ASN A 77 -15.87 12.63 -8.37
C ASN A 77 -14.42 13.01 -8.75
N LYS A 78 -13.42 12.55 -7.98
CA LYS A 78 -12.00 12.76 -8.26
C LYS A 78 -11.41 11.53 -8.98
N ASP A 79 -10.39 11.72 -9.80
CA ASP A 79 -9.68 10.60 -10.45
C ASP A 79 -8.88 9.78 -9.42
N LEU A 80 -9.56 8.80 -8.82
CA LEU A 80 -9.01 7.96 -7.77
C LEU A 80 -8.10 6.90 -8.37
N HIS A 81 -6.86 6.85 -7.89
CA HIS A 81 -5.85 5.87 -8.27
C HIS A 81 -4.90 5.61 -7.09
N PRO A 82 -4.08 4.54 -7.10
CA PRO A 82 -3.29 4.13 -5.93
C PRO A 82 -2.38 5.23 -5.35
N HIS A 83 -1.81 6.09 -6.20
CA HIS A 83 -0.99 7.21 -5.74
C HIS A 83 -1.79 8.23 -4.92
N MET A 84 -3.06 8.50 -5.29
CA MET A 84 -3.93 9.38 -4.50
C MET A 84 -4.24 8.79 -3.12
N LEU A 85 -4.49 7.47 -3.04
CA LEU A 85 -4.69 6.80 -1.75
C LEU A 85 -3.44 6.92 -0.85
N ARG A 86 -2.25 6.71 -1.43
CA ARG A 86 -0.98 6.89 -0.71
C ARG A 86 -0.80 8.32 -0.21
N ARG A 87 -1.17 9.32 -1.02
CA ARG A 87 -1.11 10.73 -0.62
C ARG A 87 -2.09 11.05 0.51
N SER A 88 -3.31 10.52 0.45
CA SER A 88 -4.30 10.66 1.53
C SER A 88 -3.80 10.06 2.83
N PHE A 89 -3.26 8.84 2.80
CA PHE A 89 -2.63 8.19 3.96
C PHE A 89 -1.51 9.04 4.56
N ALA A 90 -0.58 9.50 3.73
CA ALA A 90 0.55 10.32 4.17
C ALA A 90 0.12 11.65 4.80
N THR A 91 -0.88 12.31 4.19
CA THR A 91 -1.41 13.58 4.67
C THR A 91 -2.16 13.39 5.99
N GLY A 92 -2.97 12.34 6.13
CA GLY A 92 -3.66 12.02 7.38
C GLY A 92 -2.67 11.74 8.50
N LEU A 93 -1.69 10.86 8.24
CA LEU A 93 -0.64 10.52 9.20
C LEU A 93 0.17 11.74 9.64
N TYR A 94 0.47 12.67 8.73
CA TYR A 94 1.12 13.91 9.08
C TYR A 94 0.22 14.84 9.91
N ARG A 95 -1.08 14.91 9.61
CA ARG A 95 -2.02 15.77 10.34
C ARG A 95 -2.18 15.34 11.79
N GLU A 96 -2.22 14.04 12.06
CA GLU A 96 -2.35 13.48 13.41
C GLU A 96 -1.09 13.66 14.26
N GLY A 97 0.09 13.34 13.72
CA GLY A 97 1.33 13.30 14.51
C GLY A 97 2.30 14.47 14.30
N LYS A 98 2.07 15.31 13.28
CA LYS A 98 2.98 16.41 12.84
C LYS A 98 4.45 15.99 12.72
N ASN A 99 4.71 14.72 12.39
CA ASN A 99 6.05 14.13 12.37
C ASN A 99 6.39 13.59 10.98
N LEU A 100 7.23 14.34 10.23
CA LEU A 100 7.66 13.94 8.88
C LEU A 100 8.48 12.65 8.85
N ARG A 101 9.28 12.38 9.89
CA ARG A 101 10.08 11.14 9.95
C ARG A 101 9.19 9.91 10.08
N LEU A 102 8.07 10.04 10.79
CA LEU A 102 7.08 8.97 10.91
C LEU A 102 6.40 8.69 9.56
N VAL A 103 6.02 9.74 8.83
CA VAL A 103 5.45 9.61 7.47
C VAL A 103 6.48 9.01 6.50
N GLN A 104 7.74 9.45 6.57
CA GLN A 104 8.82 8.92 5.72
C GLN A 104 9.02 7.41 5.96
N LYS A 105 9.08 6.98 7.24
CA LYS A 105 9.21 5.58 7.62
C LYS A 105 8.00 4.75 7.18
N ALA A 106 6.78 5.24 7.40
CA ALA A 106 5.56 4.54 7.01
C ALA A 106 5.43 4.34 5.50
N LEU A 107 5.98 5.26 4.71
CA LEU A 107 5.98 5.19 3.25
C LEU A 107 7.21 4.48 2.67
N GLY A 108 8.26 4.23 3.46
CA GLY A 108 9.51 3.66 2.94
C GLY A 108 10.25 4.60 1.97
N HIS A 109 10.13 5.92 2.14
CA HIS A 109 10.81 6.89 1.28
C HIS A 109 12.31 6.99 1.62
N SER A 110 13.17 6.81 0.63
CA SER A 110 14.62 6.94 0.76
C SER A 110 15.09 8.37 1.04
N SER A 111 14.28 9.37 0.68
CA SER A 111 14.56 10.78 0.93
C SER A 111 13.40 11.47 1.66
N ILE A 112 13.76 12.36 2.60
CA ILE A 112 12.83 13.23 3.31
C ILE A 112 12.16 14.24 2.36
N GLN A 113 12.84 14.68 1.28
CA GLN A 113 12.35 15.68 0.33
C GLN A 113 11.07 15.21 -0.40
N VAL A 114 10.96 13.91 -0.69
CA VAL A 114 9.75 13.30 -1.27
C VAL A 114 8.57 13.31 -0.28
N THR A 115 8.85 13.44 1.01
CA THR A 115 7.87 13.43 2.10
C THR A 115 7.46 14.85 2.49
N GLU A 116 8.31 15.85 2.28
CA GLU A 116 8.04 17.27 2.55
C GLU A 116 6.82 17.79 1.80
N ILE A 117 6.49 17.22 0.62
CA ILE A 117 5.28 17.56 -0.13
C ILE A 117 4.00 17.45 0.72
N TYR A 118 3.97 16.58 1.73
CA TYR A 118 2.79 16.37 2.59
C TYR A 118 2.60 17.45 3.64
N THR A 119 3.63 18.25 3.94
CA THR A 119 3.49 19.40 4.83
C THR A 119 2.62 20.49 4.21
N ALA A 120 2.74 20.70 2.90
CA ALA A 120 2.01 21.74 2.16
C ALA A 120 0.50 21.49 2.11
N TYR A 121 0.07 20.23 2.14
CA TYR A 121 -1.35 19.83 2.11
C TYR A 121 -2.00 19.79 3.50
N SER A 122 -1.27 20.17 4.55
CA SER A 122 -1.72 20.13 5.94
C SER A 122 -2.07 21.50 6.54
N ARG A 123 -2.12 22.54 5.70
CA ARG A 123 -2.70 23.84 6.03
C ARG A 123 -4.21 23.80 6.00
#